data_AF-K0XMA0-F1
#
_entry.id   AF-K0XMA0-F1
#
_cell.length_a   1.000
_cell.length_b   1.000
_cell.length_c   1.000
_cell.angle_alpha   90.00
_cell.angle_beta   90.00
_cell.angle_gamma   90.00
#
_symmetry.space_group_name_H-M   'P 1'
#
loop_
_entity.id
_entity.type
_entity.pdbx_description
1 polymer ?
#
loop_
_entity_poly.entity_id
_entity_poly.type
_entity_poly.pdbx_seq_one_letter_code
_entity_poly.pdbx_strand_id
1 'polypeptide(L)'
;MKDGKKLVYSGDSLRRFLHRKGLTYKDAAKELGLDKNTIGKAVRGGNMNINVLLSIANHWNFPITDFFIFVNQEECEETYFISPNKYNNNSANDNLLVSEDSKIYKNIKNLSTEELALKASKQQEISLLQNLIRNYQDRIDLLQQELGQYKSE
;
A
#
# COMPACT_ATOMS: atom_id res chain seq x y z
N MET A 1 6.29 -12.21 -32.42
CA MET A 1 4.98 -12.28 -31.72
C MET A 1 4.42 -13.66 -32.01
N LYS A 2 4.19 -14.51 -31.01
CA LYS A 2 3.65 -15.86 -31.24
C LYS A 2 2.17 -15.77 -31.62
N ASP A 3 1.87 -16.23 -32.83
CA ASP A 3 0.59 -16.72 -33.36
C ASP A 3 -0.68 -16.34 -32.60
N GLY A 4 -1.41 -15.33 -33.08
CA GLY A 4 -2.84 -15.10 -32.78
C GLY A 4 -3.24 -14.86 -31.32
N LYS A 5 -2.28 -14.80 -30.39
CA LYS A 5 -2.55 -14.70 -28.95
C LYS A 5 -2.41 -13.25 -28.47
N LYS A 6 -3.47 -12.76 -27.81
CA LYS A 6 -3.52 -11.46 -27.16
C LYS A 6 -3.19 -11.62 -25.68
N LEU A 7 -2.34 -10.76 -25.15
CA LEU A 7 -2.12 -10.65 -23.71
C LEU A 7 -3.30 -9.88 -23.11
N VAL A 8 -4.00 -10.48 -22.16
CA VAL A 8 -5.14 -9.87 -21.45
C VAL A 8 -4.94 -9.94 -19.96
N TYR A 9 -5.55 -8.98 -19.26
CA TYR A 9 -5.61 -8.97 -17.81
C TYR A 9 -6.56 -10.06 -17.30
N SER A 10 -6.12 -10.87 -16.35
CA SER A 10 -6.94 -11.83 -15.61
C SER A 10 -6.70 -11.70 -14.11
N GLY A 11 -7.81 -11.76 -13.36
CA GLY A 11 -7.82 -11.76 -11.91
C GLY A 11 -7.74 -13.15 -11.27
N ASP A 12 -7.66 -14.22 -12.06
CA ASP A 12 -7.82 -15.58 -11.56
C ASP A 12 -6.70 -16.01 -10.63
N SER A 13 -5.46 -15.65 -10.95
CA SER A 13 -4.30 -15.95 -10.11
C SER A 13 -4.42 -15.27 -8.74
N LEU A 14 -4.85 -14.00 -8.72
CA LEU A 14 -5.15 -13.28 -7.48
C LEU A 14 -6.31 -13.93 -6.71
N ARG A 15 -7.37 -14.36 -7.41
CA ARG A 15 -8.52 -15.02 -6.77
C ARG A 15 -8.10 -16.32 -6.09
N ARG A 16 -7.31 -17.14 -6.76
CA ARG A 16 -6.75 -18.39 -6.20
C ARG A 16 -5.81 -18.10 -5.03
N PHE A 17 -5.02 -17.04 -5.12
CA PHE A 17 -4.16 -16.61 -4.01
C PHE A 17 -4.97 -16.26 -2.76
N LEU A 18 -5.99 -15.40 -2.88
CA LEU A 18 -6.84 -15.03 -1.75
C LEU A 18 -7.55 -16.24 -1.13
N HIS A 19 -8.06 -17.15 -1.99
CA HIS A 19 -8.69 -18.38 -1.52
C HIS A 19 -7.72 -19.30 -0.75
N ARG A 20 -6.49 -19.48 -1.26
CA ARG A 20 -5.44 -20.27 -0.57
C ARG A 20 -5.03 -19.67 0.78
N LYS A 21 -5.04 -18.35 0.89
CA LYS A 21 -4.75 -17.62 2.13
C LYS A 21 -5.95 -17.54 3.08
N GLY A 22 -7.15 -17.95 2.65
CA GLY A 22 -8.38 -17.82 3.44
C GLY A 22 -8.84 -16.36 3.62
N LEU A 23 -8.40 -15.44 2.75
CA LEU A 23 -8.73 -14.01 2.85
C LEU A 23 -10.02 -13.70 2.09
N THR A 24 -10.95 -13.00 2.74
CA THR A 24 -12.10 -12.44 2.04
C THR A 24 -11.70 -11.16 1.29
N TYR A 25 -12.53 -10.73 0.32
CA TYR A 25 -12.29 -9.45 -0.36
C TYR A 25 -12.31 -8.25 0.59
N LYS A 26 -13.01 -8.36 1.73
CA LYS A 26 -13.06 -7.30 2.74
C LYS A 26 -11.75 -7.25 3.53
N ASP A 27 -11.16 -8.40 3.84
CA ASP A 27 -9.90 -8.48 4.57
C ASP A 27 -8.74 -7.99 3.70
N ALA A 28 -8.67 -8.48 2.45
CA ALA A 28 -7.75 -8.00 1.43
C ALA A 28 -7.83 -6.49 1.22
N ALA A 29 -9.05 -5.95 1.15
CA ALA A 29 -9.28 -4.51 1.02
C ALA A 29 -8.72 -3.73 2.21
N LYS A 30 -8.91 -4.26 3.43
CA LYS A 30 -8.37 -3.65 4.66
C LYS A 30 -6.85 -3.69 4.69
N GLU A 31 -6.22 -4.82 4.37
CA GLU A 31 -4.76 -4.96 4.33
C GLU A 31 -4.11 -4.01 3.31
N LEU A 32 -4.74 -3.83 2.15
CA LEU A 32 -4.23 -3.00 1.06
C LEU A 32 -4.65 -1.53 1.16
N GLY A 33 -5.55 -1.17 2.08
CA GLY A 33 -6.14 0.17 2.17
C GLY A 33 -7.05 0.56 1.00
N LEU A 34 -7.50 -0.41 0.19
CA LEU A 34 -8.29 -0.20 -1.03
C LEU A 34 -9.77 -0.50 -0.83
N ASP A 35 -10.68 0.12 -1.59
CA ASP A 35 -12.10 -0.25 -1.54
C ASP A 35 -12.36 -1.74 -1.90
N LYS A 36 -13.31 -2.38 -1.21
CA LYS A 36 -13.70 -3.79 -1.45
C LYS A 36 -14.08 -4.04 -2.91
N ASN A 37 -14.73 -3.07 -3.58
CA ASN A 37 -15.11 -3.23 -4.98
C ASN A 37 -13.89 -3.13 -5.90
N THR A 38 -12.85 -2.39 -5.52
CA THR A 38 -11.58 -2.35 -6.24
C THR A 38 -10.92 -3.73 -6.22
N ILE A 39 -10.82 -4.37 -5.05
CA ILE A 39 -10.35 -5.76 -4.94
C ILE A 39 -11.23 -6.68 -5.77
N GLY A 40 -12.56 -6.55 -5.66
CA GLY A 40 -13.52 -7.32 -6.42
C GLY A 40 -13.37 -7.18 -7.94
N LYS A 41 -13.05 -5.99 -8.45
CA LYS A 41 -12.75 -5.78 -9.87
C LYS A 41 -11.44 -6.45 -10.25
N ALA A 42 -10.44 -6.39 -9.37
CA ALA A 42 -9.13 -6.99 -9.62
C ALA A 42 -9.24 -8.51 -9.78
N VAL A 43 -9.95 -9.21 -8.89
CA VAL A 43 -10.14 -10.67 -9.03
C VAL A 43 -11.03 -11.07 -10.21
N ARG A 44 -11.81 -10.16 -10.80
CA ARG A 44 -12.70 -10.45 -11.94
C ARG A 44 -12.06 -10.25 -13.30
N GLY A 45 -10.87 -9.66 -13.38
CA GLY A 45 -10.23 -9.38 -14.68
C GLY A 45 -10.84 -8.19 -15.43
N GLY A 46 -11.61 -7.33 -14.74
CA GLY A 46 -12.17 -6.12 -15.37
C GLY A 46 -11.12 -5.04 -15.58
N ASN A 47 -11.45 -3.98 -16.34
CA ASN A 47 -10.55 -2.83 -16.52
C ASN A 47 -10.04 -2.30 -15.17
N MET A 48 -8.72 -2.32 -14.99
CA MET A 48 -8.05 -2.01 -13.73
C MET A 48 -6.91 -1.03 -13.99
N ASN A 49 -6.72 -0.08 -13.07
CA ASN A 49 -5.56 0.78 -13.14
C ASN A 49 -4.30 0.01 -12.74
N ILE A 50 -3.22 0.21 -13.51
CA ILE A 50 -1.95 -0.47 -13.29
C ILE A 50 -1.33 -0.19 -11.91
N ASN A 51 -1.49 1.01 -11.35
CA ASN A 51 -0.97 1.36 -10.02
C ASN A 51 -1.65 0.54 -8.91
N VAL A 52 -2.94 0.19 -9.09
CA VAL A 52 -3.65 -0.71 -8.18
C VAL A 52 -3.08 -2.13 -8.27
N LEU A 53 -2.81 -2.62 -9.48
CA LEU A 53 -2.19 -3.94 -9.67
C LEU A 53 -0.78 -4.00 -9.07
N LEU A 54 0.02 -2.95 -9.26
CA LEU A 54 1.36 -2.84 -8.68
C LEU A 54 1.32 -2.77 -7.16
N SER A 55 0.36 -2.04 -6.57
CA SER A 55 0.16 -2.01 -5.12
C SER A 55 -0.14 -3.40 -4.56
N ILE A 56 -1.05 -4.15 -5.20
CA ILE A 56 -1.37 -5.53 -4.82
C ILE A 56 -0.15 -6.45 -4.99
N ALA A 57 0.53 -6.35 -6.13
CA ALA A 57 1.72 -7.14 -6.45
C ALA A 57 2.83 -6.94 -5.42
N ASN A 58 3.15 -5.69 -5.10
CA ASN A 58 4.21 -5.36 -4.17
C ASN A 58 3.88 -5.79 -2.73
N HIS A 59 2.62 -5.61 -2.29
CA HIS A 59 2.24 -5.93 -0.91
C HIS A 59 2.32 -7.43 -0.59
N TRP A 60 1.92 -8.30 -1.53
CA TRP A 60 1.97 -9.76 -1.33
C TRP A 60 3.14 -10.44 -2.04
N ASN A 61 4.10 -9.66 -2.55
CA ASN A 61 5.20 -10.13 -3.39
C ASN A 61 4.71 -11.07 -4.51
N PHE A 62 3.58 -10.69 -5.11
CA PHE A 62 2.86 -11.44 -6.13
C PHE A 62 3.35 -10.97 -7.50
N PRO A 63 3.90 -11.84 -8.36
CA PRO A 63 4.46 -11.42 -9.64
C PRO A 63 3.45 -10.65 -10.49
N ILE A 64 3.82 -9.47 -10.99
CA ILE A 64 2.92 -8.66 -11.82
C ILE A 64 2.47 -9.39 -13.09
N THR A 65 3.29 -10.32 -13.58
CA THR A 65 3.00 -11.18 -14.72
C THR A 65 1.83 -12.12 -14.49
N ASP A 66 1.56 -12.51 -13.24
CA ASP A 66 0.50 -13.47 -12.91
C ASP A 66 -0.91 -12.88 -13.09
N PHE A 67 -0.99 -11.56 -13.25
CA PHE A 67 -2.20 -10.84 -13.64
C PHE A 67 -2.47 -10.87 -15.14
N PHE A 68 -1.59 -11.42 -15.96
CA PHE A 68 -1.75 -11.40 -17.41
C PHE A 68 -1.65 -12.80 -18.01
N ILE A 69 -2.58 -13.12 -18.91
CA ILE A 69 -2.64 -14.41 -19.60
C ILE A 69 -2.71 -14.19 -21.11
N PHE A 70 -2.18 -15.14 -21.87
CA PHE A 70 -2.34 -15.17 -23.32
C PHE A 70 -3.63 -15.91 -23.67
N VAL A 71 -4.56 -15.22 -24.30
CA VAL A 71 -5.81 -15.80 -24.85
C VAL A 71 -5.79 -15.72 -26.37
N ASN A 72 -6.47 -16.65 -27.03
CA ASN A 72 -6.64 -16.61 -28.48
C ASN A 72 -7.55 -15.43 -28.86
N GLN A 73 -7.27 -14.75 -29.97
CA GLN A 73 -8.05 -13.57 -30.40
C GLN A 73 -9.56 -13.82 -30.53
N GLU A 74 -9.98 -15.05 -30.84
CA GLU A 74 -11.38 -15.45 -31.02
C GLU A 74 -12.17 -15.57 -29.71
N GLU A 75 -11.50 -15.81 -28.58
CA GLU A 75 -12.13 -15.94 -27.24
C GLU A 75 -12.17 -14.61 -26.47
N CYS A 76 -11.69 -13.52 -27.07
CA CYS A 76 -11.60 -12.22 -26.42
C CYS A 76 -12.98 -11.55 -26.40
N GLU A 77 -13.81 -11.87 -25.40
CA GLU A 77 -15.07 -11.13 -25.17
C GLU A 77 -14.79 -9.62 -24.97
N GLU A 78 -15.71 -8.77 -25.44
CA GLU A 78 -15.57 -7.31 -25.48
C GLU A 78 -15.29 -6.64 -24.12
N THR A 79 -15.43 -7.39 -23.01
CA THR A 79 -15.17 -6.91 -21.65
C THR A 79 -13.71 -6.59 -21.35
N TYR A 80 -12.77 -7.00 -22.22
CA TYR A 80 -11.32 -6.77 -22.06
C TYR A 80 -10.78 -5.58 -22.87
N PHE A 81 -11.62 -4.58 -23.17
CA PHE A 81 -11.21 -3.40 -23.94
C PHE A 81 -10.15 -2.57 -23.21
N ILE A 82 -8.89 -2.80 -23.57
CA ILE A 82 -7.79 -1.84 -23.38
C ILE A 82 -8.03 -0.72 -24.40
N SER A 83 -7.90 0.54 -23.95
CA SER A 83 -8.23 1.78 -24.66
C SER A 83 -7.97 1.74 -26.18
N PRO A 84 -8.81 2.37 -27.04
CA PRO A 84 -8.64 2.42 -28.50
C PRO A 84 -7.33 3.08 -28.97
N ASN A 85 -6.60 3.73 -28.06
CA ASN A 85 -5.40 4.47 -28.39
C ASN A 85 -4.27 3.50 -28.73
N LYS A 86 -3.78 3.60 -29.97
CA LYS A 86 -2.54 2.93 -30.39
C LYS A 86 -1.41 3.32 -29.45
N TYR A 87 -0.76 2.34 -28.84
CA TYR A 87 0.49 2.57 -28.12
C TYR A 87 1.52 3.10 -29.11
N ASN A 88 1.93 4.36 -28.91
CA ASN A 88 2.98 4.97 -29.71
C ASN A 88 4.32 4.38 -29.25
N ASN A 89 4.76 3.30 -29.89
CA ASN A 89 6.07 2.70 -29.66
C ASN A 89 7.18 3.54 -30.33
N ASN A 90 7.20 4.85 -30.11
CA ASN A 90 8.31 5.67 -30.57
C ASN A 90 9.45 5.51 -29.56
N SER A 91 10.49 4.81 -29.99
CA SER A 91 11.77 4.64 -29.31
C SER A 91 12.56 5.95 -29.28
N ALA A 92 12.07 6.94 -28.55
CA ALA A 92 12.82 8.14 -28.24
C ALA A 92 12.86 8.28 -26.73
N ASN A 93 14.09 8.27 -26.19
CA ASN A 93 14.43 8.56 -24.81
C ASN A 93 13.98 9.98 -24.44
N ASP A 94 12.69 10.17 -24.15
CA ASP A 94 12.24 11.36 -23.47
C ASP A 94 12.05 11.02 -22.00
N ASN A 95 12.89 11.64 -21.17
CA ASN A 95 12.72 11.77 -19.71
C ASN A 95 11.48 12.63 -19.43
N LEU A 96 10.31 12.17 -19.87
CA LEU A 96 9.04 12.79 -19.56
C LEU A 96 8.74 12.42 -18.12
N LEU A 97 9.07 13.33 -17.20
CA LEU A 97 8.51 13.34 -15.86
C LEU A 97 6.99 13.52 -16.01
N VAL A 98 6.30 12.39 -16.16
CA VAL A 98 4.86 12.30 -16.09
C VAL A 98 4.47 12.75 -14.69
N SER A 99 4.00 14.00 -14.59
CA SER A 99 3.34 14.47 -13.38
C SER A 99 2.01 13.72 -13.26
N GLU A 100 1.94 12.75 -12.36
CA GLU A 100 0.70 12.02 -12.10
C GLU A 100 -0.34 12.99 -11.53
N ASP A 101 -1.52 13.05 -12.16
CA ASP A 101 -2.69 13.60 -11.48
C ASP A 101 -2.97 12.73 -10.26
N SER A 102 -2.91 13.34 -9.07
CA SER A 102 -3.19 12.76 -7.75
C SER A 102 -4.63 12.27 -7.58
N LYS A 103 -5.16 11.49 -8.50
CA LYS A 103 -6.40 10.72 -8.32
C LYS A 103 -6.06 9.51 -7.48
N ILE A 104 -5.77 9.80 -6.21
CA ILE A 104 -5.75 8.85 -5.11
C ILE A 104 -7.10 8.13 -5.18
N TYR A 105 -7.07 6.82 -5.41
CA TYR A 105 -8.25 5.98 -5.44
C TYR A 105 -9.08 6.19 -4.16
N LYS A 106 -10.36 5.81 -4.18
CA LYS A 106 -11.17 5.83 -2.96
C LYS A 106 -10.55 4.86 -1.95
N ASN A 107 -9.64 5.37 -1.12
CA ASN A 107 -9.08 4.70 0.02
C ASN A 107 -10.21 4.41 0.99
N ILE A 108 -10.12 3.29 1.70
CA ILE A 108 -11.04 3.04 2.80
C ILE A 108 -10.90 4.21 3.78
N LYS A 109 -12.01 4.88 4.12
CA LYS A 109 -12.07 5.98 5.11
C LYS A 109 -11.76 5.53 6.56
N ASN A 110 -10.87 4.56 6.74
CA ASN A 110 -10.40 4.12 8.05
C ASN A 110 -9.07 4.75 8.44
N LEU A 111 -8.45 5.55 7.54
CA LEU A 111 -7.21 6.28 7.80
C LEU A 111 -7.26 7.08 9.11
N SER A 112 -8.43 7.65 9.44
CA SER A 112 -8.59 8.43 10.68
C SER A 112 -8.40 7.59 11.95
N THR A 113 -8.66 6.27 11.91
CA THR A 113 -8.54 5.42 13.11
C THR A 113 -7.09 5.04 13.36
N GLU A 114 -6.32 4.75 12.30
CA GLU A 114 -4.88 4.50 12.39
C GLU A 114 -4.10 5.77 12.74
N GLU A 115 -4.46 6.91 12.16
CA GLU A 115 -3.87 8.21 12.51
C GLU A 115 -4.13 8.57 13.98
N LEU A 116 -5.34 8.31 14.50
CA LEU A 116 -5.67 8.53 15.91
C LEU A 116 -4.89 7.57 16.83
N ALA A 117 -4.77 6.30 16.46
CA ALA A 117 -4.00 5.32 17.22
C ALA A 117 -2.50 5.68 17.25
N LEU A 118 -1.94 6.11 16.12
CA LEU A 118 -0.55 6.57 16.02
C LEU A 118 -0.32 7.83 16.85
N LYS A 119 -1.24 8.80 16.79
CA LYS A 119 -1.16 10.03 17.60
C LYS A 119 -1.22 9.72 19.10
N ALA A 120 -2.08 8.80 19.53
CA ALA A 120 -2.17 8.38 20.92
C ALA A 120 -0.87 7.68 21.38
N SER A 121 -0.31 6.79 20.56
CA SER A 121 0.97 6.13 20.84
C SER A 121 2.12 7.14 20.99
N LYS A 122 2.20 8.12 20.08
CA LYS A 122 3.22 9.18 20.16
C LYS A 122 3.05 10.07 21.38
N GLN A 123 1.80 10.37 21.75
CA GLN A 123 1.53 11.14 22.97
C GLN A 123 1.98 10.39 24.24
N GLN A 124 1.77 9.07 24.29
CA GLN A 124 2.23 8.23 25.40
C GLN A 124 3.76 8.22 25.50
N GLU A 125 4.46 8.10 24.37
CA GLU A 125 5.93 8.16 24.30
C GLU A 125 6.45 9.51 24.83
N ILE A 126 5.84 10.63 24.44
CA ILE A 126 6.18 11.97 24.93
C ILE A 126 6.01 12.06 26.45
N SER A 127 4.89 11.58 27.00
CA SER A 127 4.66 11.60 28.45
C SER A 127 5.69 10.78 29.22
N LEU A 128 6.13 9.65 28.66
CA LEU A 128 7.13 8.80 29.29
C LEU A 128 8.52 9.48 29.31
N LEU A 129 8.91 10.12 28.21
CA LEU A 129 10.14 10.92 28.13
C LEU A 129 10.12 12.11 29.10
N GLN A 130 8.98 12.80 29.23
CA GLN A 130 8.83 13.90 30.18
C GLN A 130 8.99 13.45 31.63
N ASN A 131 8.44 12.29 31.99
CA ASN A 131 8.63 11.70 33.32
C ASN A 131 10.09 11.31 33.58
N LEU A 132 10.76 10.75 32.57
CA LEU A 132 12.17 10.39 32.69
C LEU A 132 13.06 11.63 32.92
N ILE A 133 12.81 12.71 32.18
CA ILE A 133 13.50 14.00 32.38
C ILE A 133 13.31 14.51 33.80
N ARG A 134 12.06 14.49 34.30
CA ARG A 134 11.73 14.95 35.65
C ARG A 134 12.43 14.12 36.72
N ASN A 135 12.46 12.80 36.56
CA ASN A 135 13.18 11.91 37.47
C ASN A 135 14.69 12.19 37.53
N TYR A 136 15.32 12.44 36.38
CA TYR A 136 16.73 12.80 36.35
C TYR A 136 17.00 14.18 36.96
N GLN A 137 16.09 15.14 36.80
CA GLN A 137 16.19 16.45 37.47
C GLN A 137 16.14 16.29 38.99
N ASP A 138 15.17 15.54 39.53
CA ASP A 138 15.07 15.28 40.97
C ASP A 138 16.34 14.60 41.52
N ARG A 139 16.94 13.69 40.72
CA ARG A 139 18.19 13.03 41.11
C ARG A 139 19.38 13.98 41.11
N ILE A 140 19.45 14.90 40.15
CA ILE A 140 20.50 15.93 40.11
C ILE A 140 20.38 16.83 41.35
N ASP A 141 19.18 17.26 41.71
CA ASP A 141 18.95 18.13 42.87
C ASP A 141 19.38 17.45 44.18
N LEU A 142 19.05 16.17 44.35
CA LEU A 142 19.51 15.37 45.50
C LEU A 142 21.03 15.30 45.57
N LEU A 143 21.70 15.00 44.45
CA LEU A 143 23.16 14.91 44.41
C LEU A 143 23.83 16.27 44.67
N GLN A 144 23.24 17.37 44.22
CA GLN A 144 23.72 18.72 44.51
C GLN A 144 23.58 19.06 46.00
N GLN A 145 22.48 18.63 46.64
CA GLN A 145 22.28 18.80 48.07
C GLN A 145 23.31 17.99 48.88
N GLU A 146 23.54 16.73 48.52
CA GLU A 146 24.59 15.89 49.13
C GLU A 146 25.98 16.56 49.02
N LEU A 147 26.35 17.03 47.82
CA LEU A 147 27.61 17.76 47.61
C LEU A 147 27.73 19.06 48.42
N GLY A 148 26.62 19.79 48.60
CA GLY A 148 26.60 21.01 49.41
C GLY A 148 26.82 20.73 50.91
N GLN A 149 26.34 19.59 51.41
CA GLN A 149 26.57 19.17 52.79
C GLN A 149 28.04 18.82 53.04
N TYR A 150 28.72 18.18 52.09
CA TYR A 150 30.14 17.84 52.20
C TYR A 150 31.10 19.04 52.17
N LYS A 151 30.67 20.23 51.72
CA LYS A 151 31.50 21.44 51.72
C LYS A 151 31.40 22.26 53.01
N SER A 152 30.55 21.85 53.94
CA SER A 152 30.23 22.59 55.17
C SER A 152 30.81 21.95 56.44
N GLU A 153 31.58 20.86 56.31
CA GLU A 153 32.46 20.27 57.34
C GLU A 153 33.92 20.66 57.08
#